data_AF-A0A4Q7L646-F1
#
_entry.id   AF-A0A4Q7L646-F1
#
_cell.length_a   1.000
_cell.length_b   1.000
_cell.length_c   1.000
_cell.angle_alpha   90.00
_cell.angle_beta   90.00
_cell.angle_gamma   90.00
#
_symmetry.space_group_name_H-M   'P 1'
#
loop_
_entity.id
_entity.type
_entity.pdbx_description
1 polymer ?
#
loop_
_entity_poly.entity_id
_entity_poly.type
_entity_poly.pdbx_seq_one_letter_code
_entity_poly.pdbx_strand_id
1 'polypeptide(L)'
;MDWVPEERPRYTKLAVIVLITGVISGLSMMIITTRLFTGWWTLLAVFVAVGWGYAILMIDSWLVSSMHGGRAKVLTCLPRLLISILLGVVIAEPVVVFIFRPAIEQEVADKRNAELATFSSAWKACNPPTGEVIGRPECADHHLNLASSLTALRTHHDNLTAQRDQLRTDVASNLARWDQLERLARAECKGTPGAETTGVAGEGPECSRNRVVADQFRRGTRLDQRQADLADMDRNLVGLKDAVKQAENSYATDVESAIAAKIGEWKESRKTTGILEELDALGELADKSTPVNVAHWVLRLLLVLFDCLPVLTKWLNGRTAYDKAISREIETSRKLHEEHLTRSQKTDATIWDAHHTRVQQEHRGQLHAMAEEDRRAKRQRERALDEEIERVADELRRESAWDLRPSRVSTEGGAGPQT
;
A
#
# COMPACT_ATOMS: atom_id res chain seq x y z
N MET A 1 -41.22 -8.56 -18.49
CA MET A 1 -40.85 -9.93 -18.95
C MET A 1 -42.08 -10.75 -19.37
N ASP A 2 -43.23 -10.10 -19.49
CA ASP A 2 -44.56 -10.73 -19.53
C ASP A 2 -45.00 -10.99 -20.97
N TRP A 3 -44.39 -10.25 -21.91
CA TRP A 3 -44.59 -10.33 -23.35
C TRP A 3 -43.80 -11.47 -24.01
N VAL A 4 -42.77 -12.03 -23.34
CA VAL A 4 -41.96 -13.17 -23.82
C VAL A 4 -41.54 -14.04 -22.62
N PRO A 5 -42.46 -14.87 -22.06
CA PRO A 5 -42.17 -15.67 -20.86
C PRO A 5 -41.13 -16.77 -21.10
N GLU A 6 -41.01 -17.27 -22.33
CA GLU A 6 -40.10 -18.37 -22.72
C GLU A 6 -38.61 -18.03 -22.51
N GLU A 7 -38.23 -16.75 -22.58
CA GLU A 7 -36.84 -16.32 -22.37
C GLU A 7 -36.50 -16.13 -20.87
N ARG A 8 -37.48 -16.17 -19.95
CA ARG A 8 -37.25 -15.96 -18.50
C ARG A 8 -36.13 -16.87 -17.94
N PRO A 9 -36.12 -18.21 -18.17
CA PRO A 9 -35.09 -19.08 -17.62
C PRO A 9 -33.68 -18.74 -18.12
N ARG A 10 -33.55 -18.13 -19.30
CA ARG A 10 -32.27 -17.72 -19.88
C ARG A 10 -31.69 -16.49 -19.17
N TYR A 11 -32.53 -15.47 -18.94
CA TYR A 11 -32.12 -14.28 -18.20
C TYR A 11 -31.91 -14.58 -16.70
N THR A 12 -32.68 -15.50 -16.09
CA THR A 12 -32.38 -15.99 -14.74
C THR A 12 -31.00 -16.65 -14.66
N LYS A 13 -30.61 -17.48 -15.65
CA LYS A 13 -29.25 -18.06 -15.71
C LYS A 13 -28.17 -16.99 -15.85
N LEU A 14 -28.38 -15.97 -16.68
CA LEU A 14 -27.44 -14.84 -16.79
C LEU A 14 -27.28 -14.08 -15.46
N ALA A 15 -28.38 -13.84 -14.73
CA ALA A 15 -28.35 -13.21 -13.41
C ALA A 15 -27.60 -14.06 -12.37
N VAL A 16 -27.73 -15.40 -12.41
CA VAL A 16 -26.97 -16.31 -11.53
C VAL A 16 -25.48 -16.30 -11.86
N ILE A 17 -25.10 -16.24 -13.14
CA ILE A 17 -23.67 -16.16 -13.54
C ILE A 17 -23.05 -14.86 -13.02
N VAL A 18 -23.72 -13.72 -13.19
CA VAL A 18 -23.29 -12.43 -12.63
C VAL A 18 -23.25 -12.47 -11.10
N LEU A 19 -24.20 -13.14 -10.43
CA LEU A 19 -24.16 -13.30 -8.98
C LEU A 19 -22.90 -14.05 -8.52
N ILE A 20 -22.47 -15.07 -9.25
CA ILE A 20 -21.27 -15.86 -8.93
C ILE A 20 -20.00 -15.02 -9.06
N THR A 21 -19.84 -14.20 -10.11
CA THR A 21 -18.65 -13.35 -10.28
C THR A 21 -18.53 -12.33 -9.15
N GLY A 22 -19.63 -11.66 -8.78
CA GLY A 22 -19.65 -10.73 -7.65
C GLY A 22 -19.38 -11.39 -6.29
N VAL A 23 -19.85 -12.62 -6.06
CA VAL A 23 -19.53 -13.39 -4.84
C VAL A 23 -18.04 -13.78 -4.80
N ILE A 24 -17.48 -14.27 -5.90
CA ILE A 24 -16.04 -14.60 -5.99
C ILE A 24 -15.19 -13.35 -5.75
N SER A 25 -15.57 -12.21 -6.33
CA SER A 25 -14.88 -10.93 -6.12
C SER A 25 -15.02 -10.40 -4.68
N GLY A 26 -16.17 -10.57 -4.05
CA GLY A 26 -16.36 -10.25 -2.63
C GLY A 26 -15.48 -11.11 -1.72
N LEU A 27 -15.37 -12.42 -1.98
CA LEU A 27 -14.46 -13.31 -1.26
C LEU A 27 -12.98 -12.95 -1.51
N SER A 28 -12.61 -12.65 -2.76
CA SER A 28 -11.29 -12.16 -3.15
C SER A 28 -10.89 -10.90 -2.37
N MET A 29 -11.77 -9.90 -2.29
CA MET A 29 -11.54 -8.68 -1.50
C MET A 29 -11.49 -8.96 0.01
N MET A 30 -12.35 -9.85 0.54
CA MET A 30 -12.31 -10.26 1.96
C MET A 30 -10.93 -10.80 2.37
N ILE A 31 -10.30 -11.60 1.50
CA ILE A 31 -8.98 -12.19 1.75
C ILE A 31 -7.90 -11.12 1.88
N ILE A 32 -7.99 -10.03 1.11
CA ILE A 32 -7.04 -8.90 1.21
C ILE A 32 -7.36 -8.05 2.44
N THR A 33 -8.61 -7.64 2.62
CA THR A 33 -8.98 -6.69 3.68
C THR A 33 -8.81 -7.28 5.08
N THR A 34 -9.01 -8.58 5.27
CA THR A 34 -8.75 -9.26 6.56
C THR A 34 -7.26 -9.38 6.92
N ARG A 35 -6.34 -9.21 5.96
CA ARG A 35 -4.90 -9.09 6.22
C ARG A 35 -4.48 -7.67 6.62
N LEU A 36 -5.21 -6.66 6.12
CA LEU A 36 -4.95 -5.24 6.40
C LEU A 36 -5.59 -4.76 7.71
N PHE A 37 -6.80 -5.24 8.02
CA PHE A 37 -7.56 -4.83 9.20
C PHE A 37 -7.61 -5.96 10.25
N THR A 38 -6.92 -5.75 11.37
CA THR A 38 -6.88 -6.71 12.49
C THR A 38 -7.76 -6.26 13.67
N GLY A 39 -8.17 -7.21 14.52
CA GLY A 39 -9.00 -6.94 15.68
C GLY A 39 -10.40 -6.44 15.32
N TRP A 40 -10.86 -5.38 15.99
CA TRP A 40 -12.21 -4.81 15.83
C TRP A 40 -12.47 -4.19 14.45
N TRP A 41 -11.41 -3.80 13.72
CA TRP A 41 -11.51 -3.28 12.35
C TRP A 41 -11.90 -4.36 11.31
N THR A 42 -11.91 -5.65 11.67
CA THR A 42 -12.38 -6.73 10.79
C THR A 42 -13.84 -6.55 10.33
N LEU A 43 -14.68 -5.87 11.11
CA LEU A 43 -16.05 -5.53 10.69
C LEU A 43 -16.07 -4.55 9.50
N LEU A 44 -15.10 -3.63 9.44
CA LEU A 44 -14.91 -2.73 8.29
C LEU A 44 -14.43 -3.52 7.06
N ALA A 45 -13.54 -4.51 7.25
CA ALA A 45 -13.09 -5.39 6.18
C ALA A 45 -14.26 -6.14 5.50
N VAL A 46 -15.22 -6.65 6.30
CA VAL A 46 -16.45 -7.29 5.79
C VAL A 46 -17.30 -6.32 4.98
N PHE A 47 -17.50 -5.09 5.47
CA PHE A 47 -18.27 -4.07 4.75
C PHE A 47 -17.63 -3.69 3.41
N VAL A 48 -16.31 -3.48 3.39
CA VAL A 48 -15.55 -3.20 2.15
C VAL A 48 -15.64 -4.37 1.16
N ALA A 49 -15.50 -5.61 1.63
CA ALA A 49 -15.60 -6.80 0.79
C ALA A 49 -16.99 -6.97 0.15
N VAL A 50 -18.07 -6.77 0.92
CA VAL A 50 -19.45 -6.81 0.41
C VAL A 50 -19.71 -5.65 -0.57
N GLY A 51 -19.23 -4.45 -0.26
CA GLY A 51 -19.34 -3.28 -1.15
C GLY A 51 -18.61 -3.50 -2.48
N TRP A 52 -17.43 -4.12 -2.45
CA TRP A 52 -16.66 -4.46 -3.66
C TRP A 52 -17.36 -5.54 -4.50
N GLY A 53 -17.85 -6.61 -3.87
CA GLY A 53 -18.64 -7.63 -4.55
C GLY A 53 -19.87 -7.03 -5.23
N TYR A 54 -20.59 -6.14 -4.54
CA TYR A 54 -21.72 -5.39 -5.11
C TYR A 54 -21.32 -4.47 -6.28
N ALA A 55 -20.16 -3.82 -6.21
CA ALA A 55 -19.65 -3.00 -7.31
C ALA A 55 -19.41 -3.85 -8.58
N ILE A 56 -18.82 -5.05 -8.44
CA ILE A 56 -18.68 -5.99 -9.57
C ILE A 56 -20.04 -6.47 -10.09
N LEU A 57 -21.00 -6.80 -9.22
CA LEU A 57 -22.37 -7.13 -9.65
C LEU A 57 -23.00 -6.04 -10.51
N MET A 58 -22.80 -4.76 -10.15
CA MET A 58 -23.30 -3.63 -10.92
C MET A 58 -22.57 -3.47 -12.26
N ILE A 59 -21.24 -3.61 -12.28
CA ILE A 59 -20.42 -3.50 -13.49
C ILE A 59 -20.76 -4.62 -14.48
N ASP A 60 -20.84 -5.87 -14.02
CA ASP A 60 -21.15 -7.04 -14.84
C ASP A 60 -22.59 -7.02 -15.37
N SER A 61 -23.55 -6.64 -14.52
CA SER A 61 -24.95 -6.44 -14.93
C SER A 61 -25.06 -5.33 -15.98
N TRP A 62 -24.32 -4.24 -15.82
CA TRP A 62 -24.25 -3.17 -16.82
C TRP A 62 -23.57 -3.62 -18.13
N LEU A 63 -22.50 -4.42 -18.04
CA LEU A 63 -21.80 -5.01 -19.18
C LEU A 63 -22.75 -5.90 -20.00
N VAL A 64 -23.49 -6.81 -19.36
CA VAL A 64 -24.46 -7.71 -20.02
C VAL A 64 -25.64 -6.93 -20.61
N SER A 65 -26.19 -5.97 -19.86
CA SER A 65 -27.38 -5.21 -20.28
C SER A 65 -27.11 -4.16 -21.37
N SER A 66 -25.87 -3.73 -21.57
CA SER A 66 -25.52 -2.82 -22.68
C SER A 66 -25.21 -3.56 -24.01
N MET A 67 -25.24 -4.89 -24.04
CA MET A 67 -25.05 -5.73 -25.25
C MET A 67 -26.34 -5.94 -26.08
N HIS A 68 -27.11 -4.86 -26.31
CA HIS A 68 -28.23 -4.88 -27.26
C HIS A 68 -27.75 -4.40 -28.66
N GLY A 69 -27.73 -5.32 -29.64
CA GLY A 69 -27.25 -5.02 -30.99
C GLY A 69 -26.91 -6.26 -31.83
N GLY A 70 -26.64 -6.07 -33.13
CA GLY A 70 -26.34 -7.15 -34.07
C GLY A 70 -24.86 -7.49 -34.23
N ARG A 71 -24.58 -8.49 -35.08
CA ARG A 71 -23.25 -9.05 -35.38
C ARG A 71 -22.17 -8.02 -35.77
N ALA A 72 -22.53 -6.85 -36.27
CA ALA A 72 -21.59 -5.77 -36.59
C ALA A 72 -20.87 -5.16 -35.35
N LYS A 73 -21.24 -5.53 -34.13
CA LYS A 73 -20.66 -5.03 -32.86
C LYS A 73 -19.56 -5.91 -32.25
N VAL A 74 -18.96 -6.86 -32.97
CA VAL A 74 -17.82 -7.66 -32.44
C VAL A 74 -16.66 -6.75 -31.99
N LEU A 75 -16.37 -5.69 -32.75
CA LEU A 75 -15.37 -4.68 -32.39
C LEU A 75 -15.73 -3.91 -31.10
N THR A 76 -17.01 -3.77 -30.77
CA THR A 76 -17.50 -3.17 -29.51
C THR A 76 -17.42 -4.14 -28.32
N CYS A 77 -17.30 -5.45 -28.57
CA CYS A 77 -17.16 -6.48 -27.53
C CYS A 77 -15.70 -6.62 -27.05
N LEU A 78 -14.74 -6.46 -27.96
CA LEU A 78 -13.31 -6.65 -27.69
C LEU A 78 -12.76 -5.80 -26.51
N PRO A 79 -12.99 -4.47 -26.41
CA PRO A 79 -12.50 -3.69 -25.26
C PRO A 79 -13.13 -4.12 -23.93
N ARG A 80 -14.34 -4.70 -23.95
CA ARG A 80 -15.04 -5.18 -22.75
C ARG A 80 -14.50 -6.52 -22.27
N LEU A 81 -14.19 -7.42 -23.22
CA LEU A 81 -13.50 -8.67 -22.93
C LEU A 81 -12.12 -8.40 -22.32
N LEU A 82 -11.37 -7.41 -22.83
CA LEU A 82 -10.10 -7.00 -22.22
C LEU A 82 -10.24 -6.48 -20.78
N ILE A 83 -11.28 -5.69 -20.48
CA ILE A 83 -11.54 -5.20 -19.12
C ILE A 83 -11.90 -6.35 -18.17
N SER A 84 -12.75 -7.30 -18.57
CA SER A 84 -13.07 -8.48 -17.75
C SER A 84 -11.86 -9.40 -17.58
N ILE A 85 -11.03 -9.62 -18.61
CA ILE A 85 -9.78 -10.37 -18.44
C ILE A 85 -8.86 -9.67 -17.41
N LEU A 86 -8.72 -8.35 -17.48
CA LEU A 86 -7.91 -7.57 -16.54
C LEU A 86 -8.44 -7.66 -15.10
N LEU A 87 -9.76 -7.46 -14.91
CA LEU A 87 -10.41 -7.58 -13.61
C LEU A 87 -10.31 -9.01 -13.06
N GLY A 88 -10.60 -10.03 -13.88
CA GLY A 88 -10.46 -11.44 -13.54
C GLY A 88 -9.05 -11.82 -13.10
N VAL A 89 -8.00 -11.28 -13.74
CA VAL A 89 -6.60 -11.52 -13.32
C VAL A 89 -6.34 -10.90 -11.94
N VAL A 90 -6.79 -9.66 -11.70
CA VAL A 90 -6.65 -8.98 -10.41
C VAL A 90 -7.44 -9.67 -9.30
N ILE A 91 -8.66 -10.14 -9.59
CA ILE A 91 -9.53 -10.87 -8.67
C ILE A 91 -8.98 -12.27 -8.35
N ALA A 92 -8.34 -12.93 -9.32
CA ALA A 92 -7.78 -14.26 -9.15
C ALA A 92 -6.61 -14.31 -8.19
N GLU A 93 -5.74 -13.28 -8.16
CA GLU A 93 -4.48 -13.31 -7.42
C GLU A 93 -4.62 -13.64 -5.91
N PRO A 94 -5.43 -12.92 -5.10
CA PRO A 94 -5.60 -13.25 -3.68
C PRO A 94 -6.29 -14.60 -3.47
N VAL A 95 -7.11 -15.08 -4.42
CA VAL A 95 -7.79 -16.38 -4.33
C VAL A 95 -6.81 -17.52 -4.60
N VAL A 96 -5.90 -17.36 -5.57
CA VAL A 96 -4.81 -18.30 -5.83
C VAL A 96 -3.90 -18.39 -4.60
N VAL A 97 -3.40 -17.26 -4.10
CA VAL A 97 -2.56 -17.22 -2.88
C VAL A 97 -3.29 -17.89 -1.70
N PHE A 98 -4.58 -17.58 -1.48
CA PHE A 98 -5.38 -18.17 -0.38
C PHE A 98 -5.45 -19.70 -0.44
N ILE A 99 -5.58 -20.27 -1.63
CA ILE A 99 -5.69 -21.72 -1.86
C ILE A 99 -4.33 -22.40 -1.64
N PHE A 100 -3.23 -21.78 -2.07
CA PHE A 100 -1.88 -22.33 -1.91
C PHE A 100 -1.21 -22.01 -0.55
N ARG A 101 -1.86 -21.22 0.33
CA ARG A 101 -1.31 -20.82 1.64
C ARG A 101 -0.59 -21.93 2.43
N PRO A 102 -1.13 -23.16 2.63
CA PRO A 102 -0.41 -24.17 3.41
C PRO A 102 0.96 -24.53 2.80
N ALA A 103 1.08 -24.53 1.47
CA ALA A 103 2.33 -24.80 0.78
C ALA A 103 3.27 -23.57 0.78
N ILE A 104 2.72 -22.36 0.68
CA ILE A 104 3.45 -21.09 0.80
C ILE A 104 4.03 -20.95 2.23
N GLU A 105 3.22 -21.16 3.26
CA GLU A 105 3.60 -21.11 4.67
C GLU A 105 4.69 -22.15 4.99
N GLN A 106 4.61 -23.34 4.40
CA GLN A 106 5.65 -24.36 4.51
C GLN A 106 6.96 -23.93 3.83
N GLU A 107 6.92 -23.47 2.58
CA GLU A 107 8.12 -23.03 1.84
C GLU A 107 8.82 -21.85 2.56
N VAL A 108 8.04 -20.88 3.05
CA VAL A 108 8.54 -19.77 3.88
C VAL A 108 9.14 -20.28 5.19
N ALA A 109 8.52 -21.25 5.86
CA ALA A 109 9.06 -21.85 7.09
C ALA A 109 10.38 -22.59 6.83
N ASP A 110 10.45 -23.41 5.78
CA ASP A 110 11.65 -24.17 5.41
C ASP A 110 12.82 -23.24 5.01
N LYS A 111 12.54 -22.18 4.25
CA LYS A 111 13.51 -21.12 3.91
C LYS A 111 14.03 -20.39 5.15
N ARG A 112 13.11 -19.96 6.03
CA ARG A 112 13.48 -19.32 7.31
C ARG A 112 14.25 -20.28 8.24
N ASN A 113 13.94 -21.57 8.24
CA ASN A 113 14.68 -22.59 9.01
C ASN A 113 16.11 -22.78 8.46
N ALA A 114 16.30 -22.79 7.14
CA ALA A 114 17.61 -22.87 6.50
C ALA A 114 18.48 -21.62 6.77
N GLU A 115 17.91 -20.43 6.64
CA GLU A 115 18.59 -19.17 6.98
C GLU A 115 18.93 -19.10 8.48
N LEU A 116 18.01 -19.52 9.36
CA LEU A 116 18.25 -19.62 10.80
C LEU A 116 19.37 -20.61 11.14
N ALA A 117 19.45 -21.75 10.44
CA ALA A 117 20.52 -22.73 10.64
C ALA A 117 21.89 -22.15 10.27
N THR A 118 21.96 -21.42 9.15
CA THR A 118 23.17 -20.69 8.72
C THR A 118 23.56 -19.60 9.72
N PHE A 119 22.59 -18.79 10.16
CA PHE A 119 22.83 -17.74 11.17
C PHE A 119 23.31 -18.33 12.50
N SER A 120 22.63 -19.38 13.00
CA SER A 120 23.01 -20.04 14.25
C SER A 120 24.39 -20.73 14.15
N SER A 121 24.75 -21.31 13.01
CA SER A 121 26.06 -21.94 12.83
C SER A 121 27.19 -20.93 12.82
N ALA A 122 27.02 -19.75 12.22
CA ALA A 122 27.99 -18.66 12.27
C ALA A 122 28.27 -18.20 13.72
N TRP A 123 27.21 -17.90 14.49
CA TRP A 123 27.35 -17.52 15.90
C TRP A 123 28.02 -18.61 16.76
N LYS A 124 27.71 -19.89 16.53
CA LYS A 124 28.33 -21.01 17.25
C LYS A 124 29.80 -21.22 16.85
N ALA A 125 30.14 -21.07 15.58
CA ALA A 125 31.51 -21.24 15.08
C ALA A 125 32.47 -20.16 15.61
N CYS A 126 31.98 -18.93 15.82
CA CYS A 126 32.78 -17.80 16.30
C CYS A 126 32.86 -17.69 17.84
N ASN A 127 32.04 -18.46 18.57
CA ASN A 127 32.02 -18.46 20.04
C ASN A 127 32.07 -19.91 20.57
N PRO A 128 33.25 -20.56 20.56
CA PRO A 128 33.38 -21.91 21.08
C PRO A 128 33.16 -21.95 22.60
N PRO A 129 32.61 -23.05 23.16
CA PRO A 129 32.35 -23.18 24.59
C PRO A 129 33.64 -23.27 25.45
N THR A 130 34.82 -23.30 24.83
CA THR A 130 36.13 -23.26 25.50
C THR A 130 36.52 -21.85 25.95
N GLY A 131 35.92 -20.80 25.39
CA GLY A 131 36.32 -19.40 25.62
C GLY A 131 37.54 -18.94 24.82
N GLU A 132 37.89 -19.66 23.75
CA GLU A 132 38.95 -19.27 22.81
C GLU A 132 38.42 -18.22 21.81
N VAL A 133 39.22 -17.19 21.53
CA VAL A 133 38.84 -16.11 20.60
C VAL A 133 39.26 -16.47 19.17
N ILE A 134 38.27 -16.75 18.32
CA ILE A 134 38.50 -17.18 16.93
C ILE A 134 38.76 -15.98 16.01
N GLY A 135 40.03 -15.63 15.78
CA GLY A 135 40.45 -14.49 14.95
C GLY A 135 40.27 -14.64 13.44
N ARG A 136 39.12 -15.14 12.96
CA ARG A 136 38.78 -15.23 11.52
C ARG A 136 38.06 -13.95 11.05
N PRO A 137 38.29 -13.48 9.80
CA PRO A 137 37.59 -12.29 9.27
C PRO A 137 36.06 -12.41 9.31
N GLU A 138 35.53 -13.61 9.06
CA GLU A 138 34.10 -13.94 9.09
C GLU A 138 33.45 -13.74 10.47
N CYS A 139 34.26 -13.78 11.54
CA CYS A 139 33.79 -13.67 12.92
C CYS A 139 33.72 -12.23 13.46
N ALA A 140 34.19 -11.23 12.70
CA ALA A 140 34.28 -9.84 13.18
C ALA A 140 32.98 -9.31 13.81
N ASP A 141 31.84 -9.57 13.17
CA ASP A 141 30.50 -9.15 13.64
C ASP A 141 29.80 -10.19 14.51
N HIS A 142 30.42 -11.35 14.74
CA HIS A 142 29.84 -12.54 15.39
C HIS A 142 30.50 -12.88 16.73
N HIS A 143 31.27 -11.97 17.34
CA HIS A 143 31.88 -12.19 18.66
C HIS A 143 30.98 -11.73 19.80
N LEU A 144 30.90 -12.56 20.84
CA LEU A 144 30.26 -12.24 22.11
C LEU A 144 31.26 -11.63 23.10
N ASN A 145 30.85 -10.58 23.81
CA ASN A 145 31.66 -9.89 24.84
C ASN A 145 31.85 -10.72 26.13
N LEU A 146 31.64 -12.04 26.10
CA LEU A 146 31.81 -12.94 27.24
C LEU A 146 33.20 -13.57 27.29
N ALA A 147 33.84 -13.84 26.14
CA ALA A 147 35.13 -14.55 26.09
C ALA A 147 36.23 -13.83 26.89
N SER A 148 36.26 -12.50 26.81
CA SER A 148 37.29 -11.65 27.42
C SER A 148 37.37 -11.75 28.94
N SER A 149 36.25 -12.04 29.64
CA SER A 149 36.28 -12.19 31.11
C SER A 149 36.93 -13.51 31.52
N LEU A 150 36.61 -14.62 30.85
CA LEU A 150 37.21 -15.93 31.10
C LEU A 150 38.69 -15.95 30.71
N THR A 151 39.06 -15.37 29.56
CA THR A 151 40.48 -15.24 29.17
C THR A 151 41.26 -14.43 30.22
N ALA A 152 40.72 -13.29 30.67
CA ALA A 152 41.37 -12.46 31.69
C ALA A 152 41.55 -13.21 33.03
N LEU A 153 40.55 -13.98 33.47
CA LEU A 153 40.64 -14.81 34.69
C LEU A 153 41.75 -15.87 34.57
N ARG A 154 41.81 -16.61 33.45
CA ARG A 154 42.88 -17.59 33.19
C ARG A 154 44.25 -16.93 33.17
N THR A 155 44.42 -15.83 32.42
CA THR A 155 45.69 -15.08 32.37
C THR A 155 46.10 -14.56 33.76
N HIS A 156 45.17 -14.14 34.61
CA HIS A 156 45.48 -13.73 35.99
C HIS A 156 45.94 -14.91 36.85
N HIS A 157 45.25 -16.07 36.76
CA HIS A 157 45.63 -17.30 37.44
C HIS A 157 47.05 -17.77 37.06
N ASP A 158 47.37 -17.77 35.77
CA ASP A 158 48.65 -18.26 35.27
C ASP A 158 49.80 -17.33 35.68
N ASN A 159 49.59 -16.01 35.61
CA ASN A 159 50.56 -15.02 36.10
C ASN A 159 50.80 -15.14 37.62
N LEU A 160 49.75 -15.33 38.43
CA LEU A 160 49.90 -15.51 39.88
C LEU A 160 50.57 -16.85 40.22
N THR A 161 50.29 -17.90 39.45
CA THR A 161 50.92 -19.21 39.60
C THR A 161 52.43 -19.12 39.34
N ALA A 162 52.84 -18.43 38.26
CA ALA A 162 54.25 -18.20 37.96
C ALA A 162 54.97 -17.40 39.06
N GLN A 163 54.33 -16.35 39.60
CA GLN A 163 54.87 -15.58 40.73
C GLN A 163 55.03 -16.45 41.99
N ARG A 164 54.03 -17.27 42.32
CA ARG A 164 54.07 -18.22 43.44
C ARG A 164 55.20 -19.23 43.27
N ASP A 165 55.35 -19.82 42.08
CA ASP A 165 56.39 -20.81 41.80
C ASP A 165 57.82 -20.23 41.88
N GLN A 166 58.00 -18.98 41.44
CA GLN A 166 59.25 -18.24 41.64
C GLN A 166 59.54 -18.00 43.12
N LEU A 167 58.58 -17.44 43.88
CA LEU A 167 58.74 -17.18 45.31
C LEU A 167 58.96 -18.48 46.12
N ARG A 168 58.28 -19.57 45.75
CA ARG A 168 58.46 -20.90 46.35
C ARG A 168 59.88 -21.43 46.16
N THR A 169 60.45 -21.23 44.98
CA THR A 169 61.83 -21.63 44.66
C THR A 169 62.83 -20.81 45.48
N ASP A 170 62.64 -19.49 45.55
CA ASP A 170 63.42 -18.57 46.39
C ASP A 170 63.37 -18.98 47.88
N VAL A 171 62.17 -19.24 48.41
CA VAL A 171 61.97 -19.64 49.82
C VAL A 171 62.62 -20.98 50.10
N ALA A 172 62.46 -21.98 49.22
CA ALA A 172 63.08 -23.29 49.40
C ALA A 172 64.61 -23.22 49.41
N SER A 173 65.20 -22.43 48.51
CA SER A 173 66.66 -22.22 48.43
C SER A 173 67.20 -21.53 49.68
N ASN A 174 66.57 -20.45 50.13
CA ASN A 174 66.98 -19.73 51.34
C ASN A 174 66.74 -20.56 52.61
N LEU A 175 65.65 -21.32 52.70
CA LEU A 175 65.37 -22.20 53.84
C LEU A 175 66.41 -23.32 53.96
N ALA A 176 66.81 -23.93 52.85
CA ALA A 176 67.86 -24.95 52.82
C ALA A 176 69.23 -24.37 53.26
N ARG A 177 69.56 -23.15 52.84
CA ARG A 177 70.79 -22.47 53.27
C ARG A 177 70.76 -22.08 54.75
N TRP A 178 69.62 -21.59 55.25
CA TRP A 178 69.44 -21.30 56.67
C TRP A 178 69.56 -22.57 57.52
N ASP A 179 68.92 -23.67 57.15
CA ASP A 179 69.03 -24.93 57.90
C ASP A 179 70.45 -25.51 57.89
N GLN A 180 71.24 -25.29 56.84
CA GLN A 180 72.68 -25.62 56.84
C GLN A 180 73.43 -24.81 57.92
N LEU A 181 73.22 -23.49 57.99
CA LEU A 181 73.84 -22.62 59.00
C LEU A 181 73.38 -23.00 60.41
N GLU A 182 72.10 -23.29 60.59
CA GLU A 182 71.52 -23.67 61.88
C GLU A 182 71.98 -25.09 62.30
N ARG A 183 72.18 -26.02 61.37
CA ARG A 183 72.83 -27.32 61.65
C ARG A 183 74.29 -27.14 62.07
N LEU A 184 75.06 -26.27 61.41
CA LEU A 184 76.44 -25.97 61.79
C LEU A 184 76.50 -25.35 63.20
N ALA A 185 75.65 -24.36 63.48
CA ALA A 185 75.55 -23.74 64.80
C ALA A 185 75.20 -24.78 65.89
N ARG A 186 74.19 -25.63 65.67
CA ARG A 186 73.80 -26.69 66.61
C ARG A 186 74.90 -27.75 66.79
N ALA A 187 75.63 -28.10 65.74
CA ALA A 187 76.74 -29.04 65.80
C ALA A 187 77.91 -28.49 66.65
N GLU A 188 78.26 -27.22 66.46
CA GLU A 188 79.28 -26.50 67.22
C GLU A 188 78.91 -26.41 68.71
N CYS A 189 77.74 -25.87 69.04
CA CYS A 189 77.31 -25.72 70.44
C CYS A 189 77.22 -27.07 71.19
N LYS A 190 76.92 -28.16 70.48
CA LYS A 190 76.88 -29.53 71.02
C LYS A 190 78.28 -30.16 71.18
N GLY A 191 79.33 -29.59 70.59
CA GLY A 191 80.67 -30.17 70.56
C GLY A 191 80.80 -31.36 69.63
N THR A 192 80.13 -31.34 68.47
CA THR A 192 80.24 -32.40 67.47
C THR A 192 81.53 -32.20 66.65
N PRO A 193 82.50 -33.14 66.63
CA PRO A 193 83.73 -32.98 65.85
C PRO A 193 83.46 -32.94 64.34
N GLY A 194 84.15 -32.06 63.61
CA GLY A 194 83.94 -31.85 62.19
C GLY A 194 84.94 -30.87 61.58
N ALA A 195 84.91 -30.69 60.26
CA ALA A 195 85.85 -29.81 59.55
C ALA A 195 85.58 -28.30 59.77
N GLU A 196 84.34 -27.95 60.12
CA GLU A 196 83.90 -26.56 60.37
C GLU A 196 83.52 -26.33 61.86
N THR A 197 83.88 -27.26 62.76
CA THR A 197 83.52 -27.21 64.19
C THR A 197 84.72 -27.50 65.10
N THR A 198 84.71 -26.94 66.31
CA THR A 198 85.80 -27.10 67.29
C THR A 198 85.77 -28.45 68.03
N GLY A 199 84.62 -29.12 68.04
CA GLY A 199 84.40 -30.37 68.78
C GLY A 199 84.30 -30.20 70.30
N VAL A 200 84.20 -28.97 70.81
CA VAL A 200 84.06 -28.67 72.25
C VAL A 200 82.61 -28.28 72.57
N ALA A 201 81.98 -28.97 73.52
CA ALA A 201 80.60 -28.69 73.90
C ALA A 201 80.48 -27.45 74.80
N GLY A 202 79.51 -26.57 74.50
CA GLY A 202 79.20 -25.38 75.31
C GLY A 202 78.86 -24.14 74.48
N GLU A 203 78.31 -23.11 75.14
CA GLU A 203 78.01 -21.81 74.51
C GLU A 203 79.26 -20.92 74.41
N GLY A 204 80.29 -21.41 73.72
CA GLY A 204 81.53 -20.66 73.45
C GLY A 204 81.37 -19.55 72.39
N PRO A 205 82.41 -18.73 72.16
CA PRO A 205 82.37 -17.64 71.18
C PRO A 205 82.00 -18.07 69.76
N GLU A 206 82.50 -19.22 69.30
CA GLU A 206 82.20 -19.76 67.96
C GLU A 206 80.76 -20.27 67.83
N CYS A 207 80.22 -20.93 68.86
CA CYS A 207 78.80 -21.30 68.95
C CYS A 207 77.91 -20.03 68.85
N SER A 208 78.23 -18.98 69.61
CA SER A 208 77.53 -17.70 69.57
C SER A 208 77.62 -17.05 68.18
N ARG A 209 78.82 -17.01 67.57
CA ARG A 209 79.04 -16.47 66.22
C ARG A 209 78.20 -17.20 65.18
N ASN A 210 78.19 -18.53 65.19
CA ASN A 210 77.47 -19.33 64.19
C ASN A 210 75.94 -19.16 64.34
N ARG A 211 75.41 -19.05 65.57
CA ARG A 211 74.00 -18.68 65.81
C ARG A 211 73.69 -17.31 65.24
N VAL A 212 74.51 -16.29 65.53
CA VAL A 212 74.33 -14.92 65.01
C VAL A 212 74.35 -14.89 63.47
N VAL A 213 75.19 -15.68 62.80
CA VAL A 213 75.22 -15.78 61.33
C VAL A 213 73.93 -16.37 60.77
N ALA A 214 73.40 -17.46 61.36
CA ALA A 214 72.12 -18.04 60.93
C ALA A 214 70.95 -17.05 61.13
N ASP A 215 70.94 -16.36 62.26
CA ASP A 215 69.96 -15.33 62.62
C ASP A 215 70.01 -14.09 61.71
N GLN A 216 71.21 -13.61 61.38
CA GLN A 216 71.43 -12.52 60.42
C GLN A 216 70.98 -12.93 59.01
N PHE A 217 71.23 -14.17 58.59
CA PHE A 217 70.77 -14.67 57.30
C PHE A 217 69.23 -14.74 57.24
N ARG A 218 68.56 -15.27 58.27
CA ARG A 218 67.09 -15.31 58.38
C ARG A 218 66.46 -13.91 58.29
N ARG A 219 67.00 -12.95 59.04
CA ARG A 219 66.53 -11.54 59.02
C ARG A 219 66.85 -10.82 57.71
N GLY A 220 68.06 -11.00 57.17
CA GLY A 220 68.53 -10.35 55.95
C GLY A 220 67.77 -10.80 54.68
N THR A 221 67.45 -12.10 54.59
CA THR A 221 66.62 -12.66 53.51
C THR A 221 65.12 -12.43 53.70
N ARG A 222 64.71 -11.97 54.89
CA ARG A 222 63.30 -11.83 55.32
C ARG A 222 62.51 -13.14 55.21
N LEU A 223 63.14 -14.25 55.64
CA LEU A 223 62.62 -15.60 55.40
C LEU A 223 61.20 -15.80 55.94
N ASP A 224 60.92 -15.31 57.15
CA ASP A 224 59.60 -15.41 57.79
C ASP A 224 58.51 -14.66 57.01
N GLN A 225 58.82 -13.45 56.52
CA GLN A 225 57.90 -12.67 55.70
C GLN A 225 57.63 -13.37 54.37
N ARG A 226 58.68 -13.82 53.67
CA ARG A 226 58.53 -14.54 52.40
C ARG A 226 57.74 -15.85 52.54
N GLN A 227 57.83 -16.53 53.69
CA GLN A 227 57.01 -17.70 54.00
C GLN A 227 55.53 -17.33 54.22
N ALA A 228 55.25 -16.20 54.88
CA ALA A 228 53.89 -15.67 55.00
C ALA A 228 53.32 -15.23 53.64
N ASP A 229 54.10 -14.46 52.85
CA ASP A 229 53.73 -14.02 51.51
C ASP A 229 53.39 -15.21 50.59
N LEU A 230 54.17 -16.30 50.68
CA LEU A 230 53.92 -17.54 49.93
C LEU A 230 52.61 -18.23 50.36
N ALA A 231 52.35 -18.30 51.66
CA ALA A 231 51.09 -18.85 52.18
C ALA A 231 49.87 -18.00 51.80
N ASP A 232 50.04 -16.68 51.67
CA ASP A 232 49.00 -15.78 51.17
C ASP A 232 48.76 -15.97 49.67
N MET A 233 49.82 -16.11 48.86
CA MET A 233 49.71 -16.45 47.44
C MET A 233 49.01 -17.78 47.21
N ASP A 234 49.36 -18.83 47.97
CA ASP A 234 48.71 -20.14 47.86
C ASP A 234 47.21 -20.07 48.25
N ARG A 235 46.84 -19.28 49.26
CA ARG A 235 45.42 -19.03 49.60
C ARG A 235 44.67 -18.29 48.50
N ASN A 236 45.28 -17.25 47.92
CA ASN A 236 44.70 -16.49 46.82
C ASN A 236 44.53 -17.34 45.55
N LEU A 237 45.49 -18.23 45.26
CA LEU A 237 45.39 -19.16 44.13
C LEU A 237 44.25 -20.16 44.28
N VAL A 238 43.94 -20.65 45.49
CA VAL A 238 42.76 -21.52 45.71
C VAL A 238 41.48 -20.78 45.33
N GLY A 239 41.27 -19.56 45.88
CA GLY A 239 40.07 -18.76 45.57
C GLY A 239 39.96 -18.38 44.09
N LEU A 240 41.08 -18.00 43.46
CA LEU A 240 41.11 -17.66 42.03
C LEU A 240 40.88 -18.89 41.13
N LYS A 241 41.40 -20.06 41.51
CA LYS A 241 41.16 -21.32 40.80
C LYS A 241 39.69 -21.75 40.86
N ASP A 242 39.05 -21.58 42.02
CA ASP A 242 37.62 -21.84 42.16
C ASP A 242 36.79 -20.85 41.34
N ALA A 243 37.18 -19.57 41.27
CA ALA A 243 36.55 -18.57 40.40
C ALA A 243 36.71 -18.89 38.90
N VAL A 244 37.91 -19.32 38.46
CA VAL A 244 38.14 -19.82 37.08
C VAL A 244 37.22 -21.00 36.79
N LYS A 245 37.19 -22.01 37.67
CA LYS A 245 36.35 -23.21 37.50
C LYS A 245 34.86 -22.88 37.47
N GLN A 246 34.41 -21.94 38.29
CA GLN A 246 33.02 -21.47 38.30
C GLN A 246 32.67 -20.78 36.97
N ALA A 247 33.54 -19.90 36.48
CA ALA A 247 33.37 -19.24 35.18
C ALA A 247 33.38 -20.26 34.02
N GLU A 248 34.29 -21.24 34.01
CA GLU A 248 34.32 -22.30 32.99
C GLU A 248 33.04 -23.13 32.95
N ASN A 249 32.47 -23.46 34.12
CA ASN A 249 31.22 -24.21 34.21
C ASN A 249 30.00 -23.41 33.73
N SER A 250 29.95 -22.08 33.95
CA SER A 250 28.84 -21.26 33.46
C SER A 250 29.02 -20.88 31.99
N TYR A 251 30.25 -20.66 31.53
CA TYR A 251 30.57 -20.04 30.24
C TYR A 251 29.87 -20.70 29.04
N ALA A 252 29.82 -22.04 28.97
CA ALA A 252 29.11 -22.72 27.89
C ALA A 252 27.60 -22.40 27.90
N THR A 253 26.98 -22.34 29.08
CA THR A 253 25.57 -21.96 29.27
C THR A 253 25.35 -20.48 28.95
N ASP A 254 26.28 -19.61 29.36
CA ASP A 254 26.20 -18.17 29.12
C ASP A 254 26.33 -17.84 27.62
N VAL A 255 27.21 -18.56 26.90
CA VAL A 255 27.32 -18.50 25.44
C VAL A 255 26.05 -19.03 24.76
N GLU A 256 25.52 -20.19 25.17
CA GLU A 256 24.26 -20.71 24.61
C GLU A 256 23.09 -19.74 24.82
N SER A 257 22.99 -19.14 26.01
CA SER A 257 21.99 -18.12 26.35
C SER A 257 22.13 -16.87 25.47
N ALA A 258 23.36 -16.35 25.29
CA ALA A 258 23.61 -15.19 24.45
C ALA A 258 23.34 -15.46 22.95
N ILE A 259 23.68 -16.65 22.45
CA ILE A 259 23.35 -17.08 21.08
C ILE A 259 21.83 -17.27 20.94
N ALA A 260 21.15 -17.83 21.95
CA ALA A 260 19.69 -17.96 21.96
C ALA A 260 18.99 -16.60 21.96
N ALA A 261 19.53 -15.59 22.65
CA ALA A 261 19.04 -14.21 22.58
C ALA A 261 19.18 -13.63 21.16
N LYS A 262 20.34 -13.79 20.50
CA LYS A 262 20.55 -13.36 19.10
C LYS A 262 19.61 -14.07 18.12
N ILE A 263 19.35 -15.36 18.33
CA ILE A 263 18.35 -16.13 17.57
C ILE A 263 16.92 -15.61 17.85
N GLY A 264 16.62 -15.22 19.09
CA GLY A 264 15.34 -14.61 19.47
C GLY A 264 15.10 -13.28 18.77
N GLU A 265 16.07 -12.36 18.82
CA GLU A 265 16.05 -11.09 18.09
C GLU A 265 15.83 -11.30 16.58
N TRP A 266 16.58 -12.22 15.97
CA TRP A 266 16.45 -12.57 14.55
C TRP A 266 15.04 -13.09 14.21
N LYS A 267 14.49 -13.99 15.02
CA LYS A 267 13.13 -14.52 14.83
C LYS A 267 12.07 -13.44 14.99
N GLU A 268 12.19 -12.56 15.98
CA GLU A 268 11.23 -11.47 16.20
C GLU A 268 11.20 -10.51 15.02
N SER A 269 12.37 -10.16 14.48
CA SER A 269 12.52 -9.30 13.30
C SER A 269 11.85 -9.84 12.01
N ARG A 270 11.50 -11.12 11.99
CA ARG A 270 10.94 -11.85 10.83
C ARG A 270 9.58 -12.50 11.10
N LYS A 271 8.89 -12.13 12.18
CA LYS A 271 7.55 -12.71 12.49
C LYS A 271 6.49 -12.38 11.45
N THR A 272 6.50 -11.17 10.90
CA THR A 272 5.47 -10.70 9.97
C THR A 272 5.79 -11.13 8.55
N THR A 273 5.16 -12.20 8.08
CA THR A 273 5.19 -12.59 6.66
C THR A 273 4.49 -11.53 5.82
N GLY A 274 5.20 -10.98 4.84
CA GLY A 274 4.66 -9.98 3.92
C GLY A 274 3.93 -10.61 2.73
N ILE A 275 2.98 -9.88 2.12
CA ILE A 275 2.31 -10.34 0.88
C ILE A 275 3.34 -10.59 -0.25
N LEU A 276 4.43 -9.82 -0.31
CA LEU A 276 5.52 -10.04 -1.27
C LEU A 276 6.24 -11.37 -1.00
N GLU A 277 6.51 -11.71 0.26
CA GLU A 277 7.16 -12.97 0.64
C GLU A 277 6.29 -14.19 0.28
N GLU A 278 4.96 -14.06 0.38
CA GLU A 278 4.02 -15.09 -0.09
C GLU A 278 3.99 -15.25 -1.61
N LEU A 279 4.09 -14.14 -2.36
CA LEU A 279 4.15 -14.17 -3.84
C LEU A 279 5.48 -14.74 -4.34
N ASP A 280 6.60 -14.33 -3.72
CA ASP A 280 7.94 -14.85 -4.02
C ASP A 280 8.01 -16.36 -3.70
N ALA A 281 7.49 -16.79 -2.56
CA ALA A 281 7.44 -18.21 -2.19
C ALA A 281 6.52 -19.03 -3.10
N LEU A 282 5.38 -18.48 -3.55
CA LEU A 282 4.52 -19.15 -4.54
C LEU A 282 5.23 -19.29 -5.90
N GLY A 283 5.97 -18.27 -6.33
CA GLY A 283 6.79 -18.31 -7.55
C GLY A 283 7.92 -19.34 -7.45
N GLU A 284 8.70 -19.30 -6.36
CA GLU A 284 9.78 -20.24 -6.10
C GLU A 284 9.28 -21.70 -6.01
N LEU A 285 8.11 -21.92 -5.39
CA LEU A 285 7.47 -23.24 -5.34
C LEU A 285 6.96 -23.71 -6.74
N ALA A 286 6.45 -22.80 -7.57
CA ALA A 286 6.04 -23.09 -8.94
C ALA A 286 7.24 -23.43 -9.85
N ASP A 287 8.39 -22.77 -9.67
CA ASP A 287 9.62 -23.09 -10.39
C ASP A 287 10.22 -24.43 -9.95
N LYS A 288 10.12 -24.79 -8.66
CA LYS A 288 10.54 -26.09 -8.11
C LYS A 288 9.61 -27.24 -8.48
N SER A 289 8.31 -27.00 -8.67
CA SER A 289 7.28 -28.04 -8.76
C SER A 289 6.34 -27.84 -9.96
N THR A 290 6.57 -28.60 -11.04
CA THR A 290 5.71 -28.59 -12.23
C THR A 290 4.22 -28.80 -11.92
N PRO A 291 3.80 -29.70 -11.00
CA PRO A 291 2.40 -29.82 -10.62
C PRO A 291 1.81 -28.55 -9.99
N VAL A 292 2.58 -27.84 -9.15
CA VAL A 292 2.14 -26.56 -8.55
C VAL A 292 2.04 -25.48 -9.63
N ASN A 293 3.03 -25.40 -10.53
CA ASN A 293 3.04 -24.46 -11.66
C ASN A 293 1.78 -24.59 -12.53
N VAL A 294 1.48 -25.82 -12.96
CA VAL A 294 0.28 -26.13 -13.75
C VAL A 294 -0.99 -25.83 -12.94
N ALA A 295 -1.06 -26.23 -11.67
CA ALA A 295 -2.24 -26.04 -10.84
C ALA A 295 -2.58 -24.56 -10.60
N HIS A 296 -1.60 -23.71 -10.30
CA HIS A 296 -1.87 -22.28 -10.07
C HIS A 296 -2.27 -21.56 -11.37
N TRP A 297 -1.66 -21.90 -12.51
CA TRP A 297 -2.07 -21.34 -13.80
C TRP A 297 -3.46 -21.80 -14.23
N VAL A 298 -3.78 -23.08 -14.07
CA VAL A 298 -5.13 -23.61 -14.34
C VAL A 298 -6.17 -22.92 -13.46
N LEU A 299 -5.89 -22.72 -12.16
CA LEU A 299 -6.77 -22.01 -11.24
C LEU A 299 -6.94 -20.52 -11.63
N ARG A 300 -5.84 -19.81 -11.93
CA ARG A 300 -5.89 -18.40 -12.36
C ARG A 300 -6.71 -18.25 -13.66
N LEU A 301 -6.48 -19.12 -14.64
CA LEU A 301 -7.23 -19.14 -15.91
C LEU A 301 -8.72 -19.52 -15.71
N LEU A 302 -9.04 -20.43 -14.78
CA LEU A 302 -10.41 -20.78 -14.45
C LEU A 302 -11.18 -19.61 -13.83
N LEU A 303 -10.55 -18.85 -12.93
CA LEU A 303 -11.14 -17.66 -12.31
C LEU A 303 -11.36 -16.53 -13.34
N VAL A 304 -10.38 -16.28 -14.21
CA VAL A 304 -10.52 -15.35 -15.34
C VAL A 304 -11.64 -15.79 -16.29
N LEU A 305 -11.74 -17.09 -16.58
CA LEU A 305 -12.81 -17.65 -17.41
C LEU A 305 -14.18 -17.44 -16.78
N PHE A 306 -14.31 -17.62 -15.46
CA PHE A 306 -15.55 -17.37 -14.72
C PHE A 306 -15.95 -15.89 -14.76
N ASP A 307 -15.01 -14.96 -14.59
CA ASP A 307 -15.26 -13.52 -14.77
C ASP A 307 -15.72 -13.19 -16.20
N CYS A 308 -15.17 -13.87 -17.21
CA CYS A 308 -15.57 -13.71 -18.61
C CYS A 308 -16.92 -14.35 -18.98
N LEU A 309 -17.52 -15.23 -18.14
CA LEU A 309 -18.75 -15.96 -18.47
C LEU A 309 -19.95 -15.06 -18.83
N PRO A 310 -20.25 -13.92 -18.16
CA PRO A 310 -21.35 -13.04 -18.55
C PRO A 310 -21.21 -12.52 -20.00
N VAL A 311 -19.98 -12.18 -20.42
CA VAL A 311 -19.69 -11.68 -21.77
C VAL A 311 -19.73 -12.82 -22.80
N LEU A 312 -19.07 -13.94 -22.50
CA LEU A 312 -19.02 -15.13 -23.37
C LEU A 312 -20.42 -15.70 -23.62
N THR A 313 -21.24 -15.82 -22.58
CA THR A 313 -22.61 -16.33 -22.73
C THR A 313 -23.49 -15.39 -23.54
N LYS A 314 -23.41 -14.05 -23.38
CA LYS A 314 -24.16 -13.11 -24.23
C LYS A 314 -23.66 -13.12 -25.68
N TRP A 315 -22.36 -13.34 -25.92
CA TRP A 315 -21.80 -13.52 -27.27
C TRP A 315 -22.32 -14.78 -27.97
N LEU A 316 -22.29 -15.94 -27.28
CA LEU A 316 -22.82 -17.20 -27.79
C LEU A 316 -24.34 -17.15 -28.03
N ASN A 317 -25.08 -16.42 -27.18
CA ASN A 317 -26.54 -16.39 -27.22
C ASN A 317 -27.15 -15.57 -28.37
N GLY A 318 -26.38 -14.65 -28.98
CA GLY A 318 -26.86 -13.82 -30.10
C GLY A 318 -28.05 -12.90 -29.75
N ARG A 319 -28.83 -12.52 -30.78
CA ARG A 319 -30.06 -11.71 -30.62
C ARG A 319 -31.22 -12.60 -30.15
N THR A 320 -31.67 -12.41 -28.91
CA THR A 320 -32.80 -13.14 -28.32
C THR A 320 -34.16 -12.67 -28.91
N ALA A 321 -35.25 -13.38 -28.63
CA ALA A 321 -36.60 -12.92 -28.98
C ALA A 321 -36.97 -11.63 -28.23
N TYR A 322 -36.56 -11.53 -26.96
CA TYR A 322 -36.70 -10.33 -26.13
C TYR A 322 -35.91 -9.13 -26.69
N ASP A 323 -34.65 -9.34 -27.11
CA ASP A 323 -33.83 -8.29 -27.72
C ASP A 323 -34.49 -7.73 -29.00
N LYS A 324 -35.19 -8.58 -29.78
CA LYS A 324 -35.96 -8.17 -30.97
C LYS A 324 -37.23 -7.39 -30.60
N ALA A 325 -37.95 -7.80 -29.56
CA ALA A 325 -39.15 -7.10 -29.08
C ALA A 325 -38.80 -5.69 -28.60
N ILE A 326 -37.78 -5.56 -27.72
CA ILE A 326 -37.25 -4.27 -27.27
C ILE A 326 -36.77 -3.41 -28.43
N SER A 327 -36.06 -3.99 -29.42
CA SER A 327 -35.60 -3.22 -30.59
C SER A 327 -36.78 -2.58 -31.35
N ARG A 328 -37.90 -3.31 -31.51
CA ARG A 328 -39.12 -2.80 -32.15
C ARG A 328 -39.83 -1.74 -31.29
N GLU A 329 -39.88 -1.93 -29.98
CA GLU A 329 -40.49 -0.98 -29.04
C GLU A 329 -39.72 0.34 -29.00
N ILE A 330 -38.39 0.29 -28.92
CA ILE A 330 -37.51 1.47 -29.02
C ILE A 330 -37.67 2.17 -30.37
N GLU A 331 -37.71 1.42 -31.48
CA GLU A 331 -37.89 2.00 -32.81
C GLU A 331 -39.28 2.66 -32.97
N THR A 332 -40.33 2.05 -32.43
CA THR A 332 -41.70 2.59 -32.46
C THR A 332 -41.79 3.85 -31.59
N SER A 333 -41.21 3.82 -30.39
CA SER A 333 -41.18 4.96 -29.46
C SER A 333 -40.40 6.14 -30.05
N ARG A 334 -39.28 5.87 -30.73
CA ARG A 334 -38.52 6.87 -31.48
C ARG A 334 -39.34 7.51 -32.58
N LYS A 335 -40.02 6.72 -33.42
CA LYS A 335 -40.89 7.23 -34.50
C LYS A 335 -42.04 8.08 -33.97
N LEU A 336 -42.70 7.64 -32.89
CA LEU A 336 -43.77 8.39 -32.24
C LEU A 336 -43.26 9.73 -31.69
N HIS A 337 -42.09 9.75 -31.07
CA HIS A 337 -41.46 10.98 -30.57
C HIS A 337 -41.08 11.93 -31.72
N GLU A 338 -40.56 11.40 -32.83
CA GLU A 338 -40.22 12.16 -34.04
C GLU A 338 -41.48 12.76 -34.70
N GLU A 339 -42.58 12.01 -34.78
CA GLU A 339 -43.88 12.55 -35.19
C GLU A 339 -44.42 13.63 -34.25
N HIS A 340 -44.30 13.43 -32.92
CA HIS A 340 -44.74 14.42 -31.93
C HIS A 340 -43.96 15.73 -32.06
N LEU A 341 -42.62 15.67 -32.19
CA LEU A 341 -41.77 16.83 -32.44
C LEU A 341 -42.17 17.54 -33.74
N THR A 342 -42.40 16.78 -34.82
CA THR A 342 -42.82 17.32 -36.12
C THR A 342 -44.20 18.00 -36.05
N ARG A 343 -45.15 17.44 -35.28
CA ARG A 343 -46.47 18.05 -35.06
C ARG A 343 -46.39 19.31 -34.20
N SER A 344 -45.56 19.32 -33.14
CA SER A 344 -45.31 20.53 -32.34
C SER A 344 -44.75 21.63 -33.24
N GLN A 345 -43.65 21.37 -33.94
CA GLN A 345 -43.00 22.34 -34.84
C GLN A 345 -43.96 22.94 -35.87
N LYS A 346 -44.84 22.11 -36.48
CA LYS A 346 -45.88 22.61 -37.40
C LYS A 346 -46.91 23.48 -36.69
N THR A 347 -47.35 23.09 -35.50
CA THR A 347 -48.33 23.87 -34.71
C THR A 347 -47.73 25.21 -34.30
N ASP A 348 -46.52 25.19 -33.75
CA ASP A 348 -45.76 26.38 -33.33
C ASP A 348 -45.52 27.33 -34.52
N ALA A 349 -45.14 26.80 -35.69
CA ALA A 349 -45.02 27.57 -36.93
C ALA A 349 -46.36 28.19 -37.38
N THR A 350 -47.47 27.43 -37.35
CA THR A 350 -48.78 28.00 -37.73
C THR A 350 -49.26 29.07 -36.74
N ILE A 351 -48.95 28.95 -35.45
CA ILE A 351 -49.24 29.99 -34.45
C ILE A 351 -48.40 31.24 -34.71
N TRP A 352 -47.12 31.06 -35.03
CA TRP A 352 -46.20 32.14 -35.38
C TRP A 352 -46.64 32.90 -36.65
N ASP A 353 -47.00 32.18 -37.71
CA ASP A 353 -47.51 32.76 -38.97
C ASP A 353 -48.85 33.49 -38.77
N ALA A 354 -49.76 32.92 -37.97
CA ALA A 354 -51.03 33.57 -37.63
C ALA A 354 -50.80 34.87 -36.83
N HIS A 355 -49.87 34.86 -35.87
CA HIS A 355 -49.49 36.05 -35.12
C HIS A 355 -48.89 37.14 -36.02
N HIS A 356 -47.94 36.78 -36.90
CA HIS A 356 -47.37 37.72 -37.87
C HIS A 356 -48.41 38.29 -38.84
N THR A 357 -49.32 37.45 -39.35
CA THR A 357 -50.39 37.87 -40.25
C THR A 357 -51.32 38.86 -39.56
N ARG A 358 -51.69 38.61 -38.30
CA ARG A 358 -52.50 39.52 -37.50
C ARG A 358 -51.81 40.87 -37.29
N VAL A 359 -50.54 40.88 -36.88
CA VAL A 359 -49.76 42.13 -36.70
C VAL A 359 -49.66 42.91 -38.02
N GLN A 360 -49.46 42.24 -39.16
CA GLN A 360 -49.47 42.91 -40.47
C GLN A 360 -50.85 43.47 -40.84
N GLN A 361 -51.94 42.77 -40.53
CA GLN A 361 -53.30 43.26 -40.78
C GLN A 361 -53.63 44.47 -39.90
N GLU A 362 -53.28 44.43 -38.62
CA GLU A 362 -53.44 45.56 -37.69
C GLU A 362 -52.64 46.78 -38.18
N HIS A 363 -51.38 46.60 -38.60
CA HIS A 363 -50.57 47.70 -39.14
C HIS A 363 -51.08 48.26 -40.48
N ARG A 364 -51.55 47.40 -41.39
CA ARG A 364 -52.22 47.84 -42.63
C ARG A 364 -53.50 48.62 -42.33
N GLY A 365 -54.30 48.17 -41.36
CA GLY A 365 -55.50 48.88 -40.90
C GLY A 365 -55.19 50.28 -40.39
N GLN A 366 -54.13 50.41 -39.57
CA GLN A 366 -53.63 51.71 -39.10
C GLN A 366 -53.20 52.63 -40.25
N LEU A 367 -52.42 52.12 -41.21
CA LEU A 367 -52.01 52.91 -42.38
C LEU A 367 -53.19 53.35 -43.26
N HIS A 368 -54.20 52.49 -43.43
CA HIS A 368 -55.43 52.86 -44.14
C HIS A 368 -56.23 53.94 -43.39
N ALA A 369 -56.33 53.86 -42.06
CA ALA A 369 -56.98 54.89 -41.25
C ALA A 369 -56.26 56.24 -41.36
N MET A 370 -54.92 56.27 -41.22
CA MET A 370 -54.14 57.50 -41.41
C MET A 370 -54.28 58.09 -42.82
N ALA A 371 -54.29 57.24 -43.85
CA ALA A 371 -54.47 57.69 -45.23
C ALA A 371 -55.91 58.21 -45.50
N GLU A 372 -56.92 57.69 -44.81
CA GLU A 372 -58.27 58.25 -44.84
C GLU A 372 -58.35 59.60 -44.11
N GLU A 373 -57.69 59.73 -42.95
CA GLU A 373 -57.59 60.99 -42.21
C GLU A 373 -56.89 62.07 -43.03
N ASP A 374 -55.75 61.76 -43.66
CA ASP A 374 -55.04 62.70 -44.54
C ASP A 374 -55.88 63.08 -45.77
N ARG A 375 -56.59 62.13 -46.41
CA ARG A 375 -57.55 62.44 -47.49
C ARG A 375 -58.72 63.30 -47.01
N ARG A 376 -59.19 63.14 -45.77
CA ARG A 376 -60.24 63.99 -45.18
C ARG A 376 -59.70 65.40 -44.91
N ALA A 377 -58.50 65.51 -44.31
CA ALA A 377 -57.82 66.77 -44.05
C ALA A 377 -57.49 67.53 -45.34
N LYS A 378 -57.01 66.84 -46.39
CA LYS A 378 -56.73 67.46 -47.69
C LYS A 378 -57.99 68.03 -48.34
N ARG A 379 -59.10 67.27 -48.36
CA ARG A 379 -60.40 67.78 -48.85
C ARG A 379 -60.93 68.96 -48.04
N GLN A 380 -60.65 69.02 -46.73
CA GLN A 380 -60.98 70.20 -45.91
C GLN A 380 -60.12 71.42 -46.29
N ARG A 381 -58.81 71.22 -46.54
CA ARG A 381 -57.91 72.29 -47.01
C ARG A 381 -58.30 72.79 -48.41
N GLU A 382 -58.61 71.90 -49.34
CA GLU A 382 -59.06 72.24 -50.69
C GLU A 382 -60.34 73.10 -50.63
N ARG A 383 -61.35 72.69 -49.86
CA ARG A 383 -62.58 73.49 -49.64
C ARG A 383 -62.32 74.86 -49.00
N ALA A 384 -61.45 74.92 -47.99
CA ALA A 384 -61.10 76.19 -47.35
C ALA A 384 -60.38 77.15 -48.33
N LEU A 385 -59.57 76.60 -49.25
CA LEU A 385 -58.95 77.37 -50.33
C LEU A 385 -59.97 77.88 -51.34
N ASP A 386 -60.93 77.03 -51.75
CA ASP A 386 -62.01 77.42 -52.66
C ASP A 386 -62.88 78.55 -52.07
N GLU A 387 -63.23 78.46 -50.78
CA GLU A 387 -63.96 79.50 -50.03
C GLU A 387 -63.17 80.83 -49.86
N GLU A 388 -61.84 80.77 -49.96
CA GLU A 388 -60.97 81.95 -49.92
C GLU A 388 -60.81 82.57 -51.31
N ILE A 389 -60.66 81.75 -52.36
CA ILE A 389 -60.65 82.16 -53.76
C ILE A 389 -61.99 82.82 -54.15
N GLU A 390 -63.13 82.23 -53.75
CA GLU A 390 -64.45 82.79 -54.06
C GLU A 390 -64.66 84.15 -53.37
N ARG A 391 -64.17 84.31 -52.13
CA ARG A 391 -64.14 85.61 -51.43
C ARG A 391 -63.35 86.67 -52.19
N VAL A 392 -62.14 86.35 -52.63
CA VAL A 392 -61.27 87.27 -53.41
C VAL A 392 -61.88 87.58 -54.78
N ALA A 393 -62.50 86.60 -55.45
CA ALA A 393 -63.15 86.79 -56.74
C ALA A 393 -64.36 87.75 -56.66
N ASP A 394 -65.16 87.66 -55.60
CA ASP A 394 -66.26 88.61 -55.37
C ASP A 394 -65.78 90.01 -54.95
N GLU A 395 -64.59 90.13 -54.37
CA GLU A 395 -63.92 91.42 -54.18
C GLU A 395 -63.55 92.07 -55.54
N LEU A 396 -62.89 91.32 -56.43
CA LEU A 396 -62.50 91.78 -57.78
C LEU A 396 -63.69 92.05 -58.73
N ARG A 397 -64.79 91.30 -58.61
CA ARG A 397 -66.02 91.57 -59.38
C ARG A 397 -66.68 92.90 -59.00
N ARG A 398 -66.55 93.33 -57.75
CA ARG A 398 -67.07 94.64 -57.30
C ARG A 398 -66.26 95.80 -57.86
N GLU A 399 -64.97 95.62 -58.15
CA GLU A 399 -64.13 96.63 -58.80
C GLU A 399 -64.40 96.78 -60.31
N SER A 400 -64.85 95.72 -60.99
CA SER A 400 -64.88 95.66 -62.47
C SER A 400 -66.24 95.94 -63.14
N ALA A 401 -67.32 96.13 -62.36
CA ALA A 401 -68.68 96.26 -62.90
C ALA A 401 -69.04 97.65 -63.50
N TRP A 402 -68.06 98.49 -63.85
CA TRP A 402 -68.29 99.90 -64.21
C TRP A 402 -68.38 100.24 -65.71
N ASP A 403 -68.08 99.31 -66.65
CA ASP A 403 -67.92 99.63 -68.08
C ASP A 403 -68.72 98.76 -69.11
N LEU A 404 -69.53 99.44 -69.94
CA LEU A 404 -69.94 99.13 -71.35
C LEU A 404 -71.09 98.15 -71.74
N ARG A 405 -71.69 98.41 -72.93
CA ARG A 405 -72.97 97.91 -73.54
C ARG A 405 -73.18 98.50 -74.99
N PRO A 406 -74.31 98.37 -75.76
CA PRO A 406 -75.39 97.35 -75.89
C PRO A 406 -75.94 97.02 -77.35
N SER A 407 -76.81 95.99 -77.48
CA SER A 407 -78.05 95.90 -78.36
C SER A 407 -78.01 95.89 -79.93
N ARG A 408 -79.00 95.35 -80.71
CA ARG A 408 -80.16 94.37 -80.61
C ARG A 408 -80.93 94.27 -81.98
N VAL A 409 -81.90 93.32 -82.15
CA VAL A 409 -83.18 93.32 -82.98
C VAL A 409 -83.31 92.13 -84.01
N SER A 410 -84.50 91.80 -84.58
CA SER A 410 -85.59 90.88 -84.09
C SER A 410 -86.87 90.87 -85.01
N THR A 411 -87.44 89.70 -85.39
CA THR A 411 -88.77 89.55 -86.11
C THR A 411 -89.50 88.20 -85.84
N GLU A 412 -90.80 88.07 -86.22
CA GLU A 412 -91.84 87.19 -85.61
C GLU A 412 -92.54 86.10 -86.50
N GLY A 413 -93.32 85.20 -85.85
CA GLY A 413 -94.51 84.46 -86.39
C GLY A 413 -94.34 82.98 -86.78
N GLY A 414 -95.25 82.01 -86.54
CA GLY A 414 -96.51 81.97 -85.75
C GLY A 414 -97.34 80.65 -85.93
N ALA A 415 -98.19 80.31 -84.94
CA ALA A 415 -99.35 79.37 -84.93
C ALA A 415 -99.20 77.82 -85.04
N GLY A 416 -100.01 77.09 -84.21
CA GLY A 416 -100.35 75.66 -84.35
C GLY A 416 -100.53 74.86 -83.04
N PRO A 417 -101.73 74.32 -82.71
CA PRO A 417 -101.96 73.47 -81.52
C PRO A 417 -102.47 72.03 -81.81
N GLN A 418 -102.51 71.22 -80.74
CA GLN A 418 -103.10 69.87 -80.54
C GLN A 418 -102.12 68.68 -80.46
N THR A 419 -102.41 67.83 -79.45
CA THR A 419 -101.96 66.45 -79.18
C THR A 419 -100.47 66.14 -79.17
#